data_AF-A0A7C0TT54-F1
#
_entry.id   AF-A0A7C0TT54-F1
#
_cell.length_a   1.000
_cell.length_b   1.000
_cell.length_c   1.000
_cell.angle_alpha   90.00
_cell.angle_beta   90.00
_cell.angle_gamma   90.00
#
_symmetry.space_group_name_H-M   'P 1'
#
loop_
_entity.id
_entity.type
_entity.pdbx_description
1 polymer ?
#
loop_
_entity_poly.entity_id
_entity_poly.type
_entity_poly.pdbx_seq_one_letter_code
_entity_poly.pdbx_strand_id
1 'polypeptide(L)' 'MEGQARGVARMIEEDRDCSEILQQLAAVRSAAHQATVALVRVYASECVMSEGSPQEIADALATALSRLA' A
#
# COMPACT_ATOMS: atom_id res chain seq x y z
N MET A 1 -2.93 -10.61 3.00
CA MET A 1 -1.56 -10.08 3.20
C MET A 1 -0.87 -10.68 4.42
N GLU A 2 -1.46 -10.66 5.61
CA GLU A 2 -0.85 -11.19 6.85
C GLU A 2 -0.35 -12.65 6.70
N GLY A 3 -1.14 -13.53 6.07
CA GLY A 3 -0.72 -14.90 5.78
C GLY A 3 0.44 -15.01 4.79
N GLN A 4 0.53 -14.11 3.81
CA GLN A 4 1.66 -14.07 2.86
C GLN A 4 2.93 -13.59 3.55
N ALA A 5 2.84 -12.57 4.42
CA ALA A 5 3.97 -12.07 5.20
C ALA A 5 4.52 -13.15 6.16
N ARG A 6 3.65 -13.86 6.88
CA ARG A 6 4.04 -15.05 7.65
C ARG A 6 4.66 -16.15 6.79
N GLY A 7 4.12 -16.36 5.60
CA GLY A 7 4.67 -17.31 4.63
C GLY A 7 6.12 -16.98 4.29
N VAL A 8 6.39 -15.73 3.90
CA VAL A 8 7.75 -15.25 3.61
C VAL A 8 8.70 -15.43 4.80
N ALA A 9 8.26 -15.09 6.02
CA ALA A 9 9.09 -15.29 7.22
C ALA A 9 9.49 -16.76 7.41
N ARG A 10 8.53 -17.69 7.25
CA ARG A 10 8.82 -19.12 7.33
C ARG A 10 9.76 -19.59 6.22
N MET A 11 9.59 -19.09 4.99
CA MET A 11 10.48 -19.45 3.88
C MET A 11 11.95 -19.07 4.16
N ILE A 12 12.17 -17.96 4.89
CA ILE A 12 13.51 -17.54 5.33
C ILE A 12 14.04 -18.50 6.41
N GLU A 13 13.23 -18.85 7.41
CA GLU A 13 13.60 -19.81 8.46
C GLU A 13 13.91 -21.21 7.90
N GLU A 14 13.24 -21.58 6.81
CA GLU A 14 13.43 -22.85 6.10
C GLU A 14 14.58 -22.82 5.07
N ASP A 15 15.36 -21.73 4.99
CA ASP A 15 16.46 -21.52 4.03
C ASP A 15 16.06 -21.84 2.57
N ARG A 16 14.85 -21.43 2.17
CA ARG A 16 14.38 -21.61 0.79
C ARG A 16 15.16 -20.74 -0.19
N ASP A 17 15.03 -21.09 -1.46
CA ASP A 17 15.72 -20.37 -2.54
C ASP A 17 15.38 -18.87 -2.54
N CYS A 18 16.42 -18.05 -2.61
CA CYS A 18 16.31 -16.59 -2.55
C CYS A 18 15.40 -16.03 -3.64
N SER A 19 15.40 -16.61 -4.85
CA SER A 19 14.56 -16.13 -5.94
C SER A 19 13.08 -16.38 -5.67
N GLU A 20 12.73 -17.51 -5.04
CA GLU A 20 11.36 -17.80 -4.61
C GLU A 20 10.90 -16.83 -3.51
N ILE A 21 11.78 -16.56 -2.53
CA ILE A 21 11.49 -15.61 -1.45
C ILE A 21 11.25 -14.21 -2.02
N LEU A 22 12.11 -13.75 -2.94
CA LEU A 22 11.97 -12.46 -3.60
C LEU A 22 10.66 -12.37 -4.40
N GLN A 23 10.25 -13.45 -5.06
CA GLN A 23 8.98 -13.51 -5.78
C GLN A 23 7.78 -13.36 -4.84
N GLN A 24 7.78 -14.04 -3.69
CA GLN A 24 6.71 -13.91 -2.69
C GLN A 24 6.70 -12.53 -2.04
N LEU A 25 7.87 -11.95 -1.76
CA LEU A 25 7.97 -10.59 -1.23
C LEU A 25 7.42 -9.56 -2.23
N ALA A 26 7.68 -9.74 -3.53
CA ALA A 26 7.08 -8.90 -4.57
C ALA A 26 5.56 -9.02 -4.60
N ALA A 27 5.00 -10.22 -4.38
CA ALA A 27 3.56 -10.42 -4.26
C ALA A 27 2.97 -9.69 -3.03
N VAL A 28 3.64 -9.74 -1.88
CA VAL A 28 3.24 -8.99 -0.67
C VAL A 28 3.26 -7.48 -0.95
N ARG A 29 4.31 -6.96 -1.57
CA ARG A 29 4.43 -5.55 -1.94
C ARG A 29 3.31 -5.10 -2.89
N SER A 30 3.00 -5.91 -3.89
CA SER A 30 1.91 -5.64 -4.83
C SER A 30 0.55 -5.58 -4.12
N ALA A 31 0.26 -6.54 -3.24
CA ALA A 31 -0.97 -6.54 -2.46
C ALA A 31 -1.07 -5.32 -1.53
N ALA A 32 0.04 -4.93 -0.88
CA ALA A 32 0.10 -3.72 -0.07
C ALA A 32 -0.17 -2.46 -0.89
N HIS A 33 0.46 -2.33 -2.06
CA HIS A 33 0.25 -1.21 -2.95
C HIS A 33 -1.21 -1.09 -3.40
N GLN A 34 -1.87 -2.20 -3.73
CA GLN A 34 -3.30 -2.19 -4.07
C GLN A 34 -4.18 -1.73 -2.90
N ALA A 35 -3.87 -2.15 -1.67
CA ALA A 35 -4.57 -1.65 -0.48
C ALA A 35 -4.36 -0.14 -0.30
N THR A 36 -3.14 0.37 -0.51
CA THR A 36 -2.84 1.80 -0.47
C THR A 36 -3.65 2.57 -1.52
N VAL A 37 -3.70 2.09 -2.76
CA VAL A 37 -4.49 2.71 -3.84
C VAL A 37 -5.98 2.77 -3.47
N ALA A 38 -6.52 1.68 -2.92
CA ALA A 38 -7.91 1.64 -2.47
C ALA A 38 -8.19 2.66 -1.36
N LEU A 39 -7.30 2.77 -0.36
CA LEU A 39 -7.40 3.75 0.72
C LEU A 39 -7.33 5.19 0.20
N VAL A 40 -6.34 5.49 -0.65
CA VAL A 40 -6.16 6.83 -1.23
C VAL A 40 -7.39 7.26 -2.03
N ARG A 41 -8.03 6.34 -2.76
CA ARG A 41 -9.29 6.63 -3.48
C ARG A 41 -10.41 7.05 -2.53
N VAL A 42 -10.60 6.34 -1.42
CA VAL A 42 -11.61 6.68 -0.41
C VAL A 42 -11.30 8.03 0.21
N TYR A 43 -10.07 8.21 0.68
CA TYR A 43 -9.61 9.47 1.29
C TYR A 43 -9.79 10.68 0.35
N ALA A 44 -9.40 10.54 -0.91
CA ALA A 44 -9.57 11.61 -1.90
C ALA A 44 -11.06 11.95 -2.13
N SER A 45 -11.94 10.95 -2.16
CA SER A 45 -13.39 11.18 -2.28
C SER A 45 -13.93 11.94 -1.07
N GLU A 46 -13.53 11.56 0.14
CA GLU A 46 -13.96 12.23 1.37
C GLU A 46 -13.46 13.68 1.45
N CYS A 47 -12.20 13.94 1.08
CA CYS A 47 -11.65 15.30 1.05
C CYS A 47 -12.38 16.20 0.06
N VAL A 48 -12.70 15.72 -1.14
CA VAL A 48 -13.43 16.50 -2.15
C VAL A 48 -14.87 16.81 -1.71
N MET A 49 -15.47 15.94 -0.89
CA MET A 49 -16.81 16.15 -0.33
C MET A 49 -16.81 16.97 0.97
N SER A 50 -15.64 17.34 1.50
CA SER A 50 -15.51 18.13 2.71
C SER A 50 -15.77 19.62 2.46
N GLU A 51 -16.16 20.37 3.50
CA GLU A 51 -16.38 21.82 3.44
C GLU A 51 -15.07 22.65 3.47
N GLY A 52 -13.92 22.01 3.27
CA GLY A 52 -12.61 22.66 3.26
C GLY A 52 -12.45 23.65 2.10
N SER A 53 -11.56 24.62 2.27
CA SER A 53 -11.16 25.52 1.20
C SER A 53 -10.48 24.74 0.05
N PRO A 54 -10.48 25.27 -1.19
CA PRO A 54 -9.80 24.62 -2.31
C PRO A 54 -8.32 24.30 -2.05
N GLN A 55 -7.64 25.12 -1.26
CA GLN A 55 -6.23 24.91 -0.91
C GLN A 55 -6.07 23.71 0.04
N GLU A 56 -6.93 23.59 1.05
CA GLU A 56 -6.89 22.46 1.99
C GLU A 56 -7.17 21.13 1.28
N ILE A 57 -8.11 21.11 0.34
CA ILE A 57 -8.41 19.93 -0.48
C ILE A 57 -7.22 19.56 -1.36
N ALA A 58 -6.57 20.55 -1.99
CA ALA A 58 -5.39 20.33 -2.83
C ALA A 58 -4.20 19.76 -2.02
N ASP A 59 -3.95 20.30 -0.83
CA ASP A 59 -2.86 19.85 0.06
C ASP A 59 -3.11 18.43 0.59
N ALA A 60 -4.36 18.12 0.95
CA ALA A 60 -4.76 16.78 1.35
C ALA A 60 -4.55 15.77 0.21
N LEU A 61 -4.96 16.12 -1.01
CA LEU A 61 -4.77 15.27 -2.19
C LEU A 61 -3.30 15.06 -2.52
N ALA A 62 -2.48 16.13 -2.48
CA ALA A 62 -1.03 16.03 -2.69
C ALA A 62 -0.36 15.10 -1.66
N THR A 63 -0.78 15.20 -0.40
CA THR A 63 -0.33 14.31 0.68
C THR A 63 -0.70 12.85 0.38
N ALA A 64 -1.94 12.57 -0.01
CA ALA A 64 -2.38 11.23 -0.34
C ALA A 64 -1.63 10.62 -1.53
N LEU A 65 -1.38 11.42 -2.58
CA LEU A 65 -0.66 10.98 -3.78
C LEU A 65 0.82 10.67 -3.48
N SER A 66 1.48 11.42 -2.61
CA SER A 66 2.87 11.15 -2.20
C SER A 66 3.06 9.77 -1.56
N ARG A 67 1.98 9.15 -1.02
CA ARG A 67 2.00 7.83 -0.40
C ARG A 67 1.90 6.68 -1.41
N LEU A 68 1.70 6.99 -2.69
CA LEU A 68 1.63 6.00 -3.78
C LEU A 68 2.97 5.80 -4.51
N ALA A 69 3.95 6.67 -4.26
CA ALA A 69 5.29 6.63 -4.85
C ALA A 69 6.21 5.60 -4.19
#